data_AF-N6XK11-F1
#
_entry.id   AF-N6XK11-F1
#
_cell.length_a   1.000
_cell.length_b   1.000
_cell.length_c   1.000
_cell.angle_alpha   90.00
_cell.angle_beta   90.00
_cell.angle_gamma   90.00
#
_symmetry.space_group_name_H-M   'P 1'
#
loop_
_entity.id
_entity.type
_entity.pdbx_description
1 polymer ?
#
loop_
_entity_poly.entity_id
_entity_poly.type
_entity_poly.pdbx_seq_one_letter_code
_entity_poly.pdbx_strand_id
1 'polypeptide(L)'
;MAVVAISKYDFAPADTQDKFHGAQLLYIGWEDHLLFCAPFCFPFPPTMRFGDVVAGPMKAAFGYHPDFARIDWAKVEWLKSGKPFAPDFDKSLADNGLGHKDVIRFRTPGLTGIKGSCS
;
A
#
# COMPACT_ATOMS: atom_id res chain seq x y z
N MET A 1 -24.10 13.60 3.44
CA MET A 1 -25.04 13.96 4.51
C MET A 1 -24.43 13.54 5.84
N ALA A 2 -24.66 14.31 6.91
CA ALA A 2 -24.28 13.91 8.26
C ALA A 2 -25.26 12.86 8.82
N VAL A 3 -24.85 12.13 9.86
CA VAL A 3 -25.69 11.13 10.52
C VAL A 3 -26.86 11.81 11.25
N VAL A 4 -28.08 11.29 11.08
CA VAL A 4 -29.26 11.71 11.85
C VAL A 4 -29.39 10.78 13.07
N ALA A 5 -29.45 11.35 14.27
CA ALA A 5 -29.50 10.59 15.51
C ALA A 5 -30.42 11.26 16.55
N ILE A 6 -30.96 10.46 17.47
CA ILE A 6 -31.83 10.91 18.57
C ILE A 6 -31.04 11.63 19.69
N SER A 7 -29.71 11.61 19.63
CA SER A 7 -28.79 12.26 20.57
C SER A 7 -27.49 12.63 19.83
N LYS A 8 -26.55 13.29 20.53
CA LYS A 8 -25.25 13.67 19.94
C LYS A 8 -24.52 12.43 19.43
N TYR A 9 -24.29 12.38 18.11
CA TYR A 9 -23.60 11.28 17.43
C TYR A 9 -22.17 11.72 17.07
N ASP A 10 -21.28 11.64 18.06
CA ASP A 10 -19.90 12.10 17.96
C ASP A 10 -18.98 11.13 18.71
N PHE A 11 -18.10 10.47 17.96
CA PHE A 11 -17.22 9.42 18.47
C PHE A 11 -15.84 9.56 17.84
N ALA A 12 -14.80 9.31 18.64
CA ALA A 12 -13.44 9.23 18.13
C ALA A 12 -13.31 8.04 17.14
N PRO A 13 -12.56 8.19 16.03
CA PRO A 13 -12.33 7.08 15.11
C PRO A 13 -11.72 5.88 15.83
N ALA A 14 -12.20 4.67 15.53
CA ALA A 14 -11.76 3.45 16.19
C ALA A 14 -10.30 3.10 15.86
N ASP A 15 -9.78 3.59 14.74
CA ASP A 15 -8.52 3.24 14.10
C ASP A 15 -7.65 4.49 13.86
N THR A 16 -7.44 5.28 14.92
CA THR A 16 -6.45 6.36 14.93
C THR A 16 -5.04 5.78 15.09
N GLN A 17 -4.02 6.46 14.53
CA GLN A 17 -2.65 5.94 14.49
C GLN A 17 -2.05 5.65 15.88
N ASP A 18 -2.40 6.43 16.90
CA ASP A 18 -1.94 6.24 18.29
C ASP A 18 -2.27 4.85 18.87
N LYS A 19 -3.27 4.16 18.30
CA LYS A 19 -3.66 2.79 18.70
C LYS A 19 -2.78 1.69 18.12
N PHE A 20 -1.83 2.03 17.26
CA PHE A 20 -0.96 1.06 16.57
C PHE A 20 0.46 1.03 17.13
N HIS A 21 0.67 1.50 18.37
CA HIS A 21 1.91 1.32 19.14
C HIS A 21 3.18 1.76 18.39
N GLY A 22 3.12 2.93 17.74
CA GLY A 22 4.22 3.50 16.95
C GLY A 22 4.26 3.06 15.49
N ALA A 23 3.40 2.13 15.07
CA ALA A 23 3.20 1.78 13.67
C ALA A 23 2.12 2.65 12.98
N GLN A 24 2.06 2.52 11.67
CA GLN A 24 1.01 3.03 10.81
C GLN A 24 0.53 1.93 9.87
N LEU A 25 -0.75 1.97 9.50
CA LEU A 25 -1.27 1.07 8.47
C LEU A 25 -0.94 1.66 7.11
N LEU A 26 -0.38 0.84 6.22
CA LEU A 26 -0.18 1.18 4.82
C LEU A 26 -0.82 0.10 3.96
N TYR A 27 -1.70 0.51 3.05
CA TYR A 27 -2.33 -0.40 2.10
C TYR A 27 -1.52 -0.41 0.81
N ILE A 28 -1.11 -1.59 0.35
CA ILE A 28 -0.32 -1.77 -0.87
C ILE A 28 -1.06 -2.73 -1.81
N GLY A 29 -1.42 -2.24 -2.99
CA GLY A 29 -2.03 -3.05 -4.06
C GLY A 29 -1.10 -3.19 -5.26
N TRP A 30 -1.14 -4.36 -5.89
CA TRP A 30 -0.47 -4.60 -7.17
C TRP A 30 -1.51 -4.64 -8.29
N GLU A 31 -1.44 -3.66 -9.19
CA GLU A 31 -2.37 -3.56 -10.32
C GLU A 31 -2.23 -4.77 -11.24
N ASP A 32 -3.35 -5.21 -11.81
CA ASP A 32 -3.47 -6.34 -12.75
C ASP A 32 -3.15 -7.73 -12.17
N HIS A 33 -3.01 -7.86 -10.84
CA HIS A 33 -2.60 -9.09 -10.15
C HIS A 33 -3.66 -9.61 -9.18
N LEU A 34 -4.83 -9.98 -9.71
CA LEU A 34 -6.00 -10.43 -8.93
C LEU A 34 -5.85 -11.78 -8.20
N LEU A 35 -4.71 -12.46 -8.35
CA LEU A 35 -4.36 -13.59 -7.47
C LEU A 35 -4.40 -13.16 -6.00
N PHE A 36 -4.04 -11.90 -5.73
CA PHE A 36 -4.25 -11.25 -4.46
C PHE A 36 -5.58 -10.52 -4.50
N CYS A 37 -6.57 -11.03 -3.76
CA CYS A 37 -7.96 -10.60 -3.88
C CYS A 37 -8.21 -9.13 -3.46
N ALA A 38 -7.28 -8.53 -2.72
CA ALA A 38 -7.35 -7.14 -2.27
C ALA A 38 -5.94 -6.58 -2.01
N PRO A 39 -5.78 -5.25 -1.94
CA PRO A 39 -4.58 -4.64 -1.40
C PRO A 39 -4.27 -5.18 0.00
N PHE A 40 -3.01 -5.48 0.27
CA PHE A 40 -2.58 -5.92 1.59
C PHE A 40 -2.45 -4.73 2.55
N CYS A 41 -2.84 -4.95 3.80
CA CYS A 41 -2.69 -3.97 4.88
C CYS A 41 -1.49 -4.36 5.75
N PHE A 42 -0.50 -3.50 5.81
CA PHE A 42 0.71 -3.74 6.59
C PHE A 42 0.85 -2.73 7.74
N PRO A 43 1.22 -3.19 8.95
CA PRO A 43 1.65 -2.32 10.02
C PRO A 43 3.16 -2.04 9.89
N PHE A 44 3.54 -0.80 9.59
CA PHE A 44 4.94 -0.38 9.50
C PHE A 44 5.27 0.75 10.46
N PRO A 45 6.49 0.81 11.03
CA PRO A 45 6.94 2.04 11.66
C PRO A 45 7.10 3.12 10.57
N PRO A 46 6.68 4.38 10.82
CA PRO A 46 6.83 5.47 9.85
C PRO A 46 8.27 5.72 9.40
N THR A 47 9.24 5.29 10.21
CA THR A 47 10.68 5.41 9.98
C THR A 47 11.26 4.33 9.07
N MET A 48 10.51 3.28 8.71
CA MET A 48 10.99 2.23 7.81
C MET A 48 11.33 2.84 6.44
N ARG A 49 12.45 2.45 5.82
CA ARG A 49 12.76 2.92 4.45
C ARG A 49 11.85 2.25 3.44
N PHE A 50 11.47 2.98 2.40
CA PHE A 50 10.62 2.45 1.35
C PHE A 50 11.26 1.25 0.64
N GLY A 51 12.57 1.29 0.38
CA GLY A 51 13.31 0.16 -0.20
C GLY A 51 13.27 -1.10 0.65
N ASP A 52 13.28 -0.98 1.98
CA ASP A 52 13.20 -2.14 2.89
C ASP A 52 11.80 -2.77 2.86
N VAL A 53 10.75 -1.96 2.69
CA VAL A 53 9.36 -2.45 2.48
C VAL A 53 9.28 -3.30 1.21
N VAL A 54 9.90 -2.84 0.12
CA VAL A 54 9.94 -3.57 -1.16
C VAL A 54 10.75 -4.87 -1.04
N ALA A 55 11.94 -4.81 -0.46
CA ALA A 55 12.87 -5.94 -0.38
C ALA A 55 12.42 -7.05 0.57
N GLY A 56 11.67 -6.70 1.63
CA GLY A 56 11.20 -7.64 2.65
C GLY A 56 9.69 -7.88 2.58
N PRO A 57 8.85 -7.07 3.25
CA PRO A 57 7.41 -7.27 3.35
C PRO A 57 6.70 -7.53 2.01
N MET A 58 6.96 -6.72 0.99
CA MET A 58 6.33 -6.90 -0.33
C MET A 58 6.78 -8.20 -0.99
N LYS A 59 8.08 -8.53 -0.92
CA LYS A 59 8.59 -9.80 -1.43
C LYS A 59 7.95 -11.01 -0.73
N ALA A 60 7.79 -10.95 0.59
CA ALA A 60 7.15 -12.02 1.34
C ALA A 60 5.66 -12.19 0.98
N ALA A 61 4.95 -11.08 0.76
CA ALA A 61 3.51 -11.10 0.49
C ALA A 61 3.16 -11.40 -0.98
N PHE A 62 3.88 -10.77 -1.93
CA PHE A 62 3.58 -10.87 -3.36
C PHE A 62 4.46 -11.88 -4.10
N GLY A 63 5.54 -12.37 -3.49
CA GLY A 63 6.52 -13.26 -4.11
C GLY A 63 5.98 -14.62 -4.56
N TYR A 64 4.78 -15.00 -4.13
CA TYR A 64 4.09 -16.19 -4.64
C TYR A 64 3.66 -16.07 -6.11
N HIS A 65 3.43 -14.85 -6.61
CA HIS A 65 3.05 -14.63 -8.00
C HIS A 65 4.29 -14.70 -8.91
N PRO A 66 4.26 -15.44 -10.04
CA PRO A 66 5.43 -15.65 -10.90
C PRO A 66 6.02 -14.36 -11.47
N ASP A 67 5.18 -13.36 -11.77
CA ASP A 67 5.67 -12.08 -12.28
C ASP A 67 6.49 -11.28 -11.26
N PHE A 68 6.38 -11.56 -9.95
CA PHE A 68 7.04 -10.75 -8.94
C PHE A 68 8.57 -10.82 -9.07
N ALA A 69 9.08 -12.01 -9.41
CA ALA A 69 10.50 -12.24 -9.67
C ALA A 69 11.02 -11.54 -10.94
N ARG A 70 10.12 -11.05 -11.79
CA ARG A 70 10.43 -10.42 -13.08
C ARG A 70 10.30 -8.90 -13.04
N ILE A 71 9.91 -8.32 -11.90
CA ILE A 71 9.68 -6.89 -11.76
C ILE A 71 10.99 -6.13 -11.95
N ASP A 72 10.96 -5.18 -12.89
CA ASP A 72 11.96 -4.12 -13.02
C ASP A 72 11.50 -2.91 -12.19
N TRP A 73 12.00 -2.81 -10.96
CA TRP A 73 11.58 -1.77 -10.00
C TRP A 73 11.84 -0.34 -10.49
N ALA A 74 12.78 -0.14 -11.42
CA ALA A 74 13.04 1.18 -12.00
C ALA A 74 11.95 1.64 -12.97
N LYS A 75 11.12 0.72 -13.47
CA LYS A 75 10.00 0.99 -14.39
C LYS A 75 8.63 0.94 -13.72
N VAL A 76 8.58 0.64 -12.43
CA VAL A 76 7.31 0.53 -11.70
C VAL A 76 6.64 1.89 -11.61
N GLU A 77 5.37 1.93 -11.99
CA GLU A 77 4.52 3.11 -11.87
C GLU A 77 3.84 3.07 -10.49
N TRP A 78 4.06 4.10 -9.68
CA TRP A 78 3.46 4.19 -8.36
C TRP A 78 2.32 5.21 -8.33
N LEU A 79 1.28 4.87 -7.59
CA LEU A 79 0.13 5.72 -7.33
C LEU A 79 -0.08 5.82 -5.83
N LYS A 80 -0.32 7.04 -5.33
CA LYS A 80 -0.81 7.30 -3.97
C LYS A 80 -2.23 7.83 -4.07
N SER A 81 -3.19 7.08 -3.53
CA SER A 81 -4.63 7.42 -3.60
C SER A 81 -5.10 7.81 -5.02
N GLY A 82 -4.64 7.05 -6.01
CA GLY A 82 -4.98 7.23 -7.44
C GLY A 82 -4.20 8.33 -8.18
N LYS A 83 -3.28 9.03 -7.51
CA LYS A 83 -2.44 10.07 -8.14
C LYS A 83 -1.02 9.56 -8.35
N PRO A 84 -0.33 9.96 -9.44
CA PRO A 84 1.09 9.65 -9.64
C PRO A 84 1.92 10.00 -8.40
N PHE A 85 2.76 9.05 -8.01
CA PHE A 85 3.63 9.14 -6.85
C PHE A 85 5.02 8.61 -7.25
N ALA A 86 6.08 9.21 -6.72
CA ALA A 86 7.45 8.79 -6.99
C ALA A 86 8.16 8.57 -5.66
N PRO A 87 8.14 7.34 -5.12
CA PRO A 87 8.82 7.05 -3.86
C PRO A 87 10.34 7.14 -4.02
N ASP A 88 10.98 7.75 -3.03
CA ASP A 88 12.41 7.70 -2.80
C ASP A 88 12.71 6.48 -1.93
N PHE A 89 13.40 5.50 -2.51
CA PHE A 89 13.68 4.21 -1.87
C PHE A 89 14.62 4.33 -0.67
N ASP A 90 15.41 5.40 -0.60
CA ASP A 90 16.36 5.63 0.47
C ASP A 90 15.73 6.33 1.68
N LYS A 91 14.58 6.96 1.49
CA LYS A 91 13.86 7.70 2.53
C LYS A 91 12.88 6.83 3.30
N SER A 92 12.54 7.31 4.50
CA SER A 92 11.49 6.69 5.32
C SER A 92 10.11 6.80 4.68
N LEU A 93 9.15 5.99 5.14
CA LEU A 93 7.76 6.11 4.72
C LEU A 93 7.20 7.51 5.01
N ALA A 94 7.49 8.05 6.21
CA ALA A 94 7.08 9.40 6.58
C ALA A 94 7.69 10.49 5.69
N ASP A 95 8.99 10.38 5.35
CA ASP A 95 9.68 11.35 4.49
C ASP A 95 9.23 11.26 3.03
N ASN A 96 8.72 10.11 2.62
CA ASN A 96 7.99 9.92 1.36
C ASN A 96 6.56 10.51 1.40
N GLY A 97 6.15 11.07 2.54
CA GLY A 97 4.82 11.59 2.77
C GLY A 97 3.76 10.51 2.92
N LEU A 98 4.12 9.26 3.25
CA LEU A 98 3.18 8.17 3.50
C LEU A 98 2.82 8.12 4.99
N GLY A 99 1.54 8.35 5.28
CA GLY A 99 0.97 8.36 6.62
C GLY A 99 0.02 7.19 6.90
N HIS A 100 -0.64 7.26 8.06
CA HIS A 100 -1.58 6.24 8.51
C HIS A 100 -2.80 6.11 7.58
N LYS A 101 -3.05 4.86 7.15
CA LYS A 101 -4.09 4.43 6.20
C LYS A 101 -3.96 5.01 4.81
N ASP A 102 -2.79 5.51 4.44
CA ASP A 102 -2.51 5.80 3.04
C ASP A 102 -2.60 4.53 2.18
N VAL A 103 -2.97 4.71 0.93
CA VAL A 103 -3.07 3.63 -0.05
C VAL A 103 -2.08 3.92 -1.16
N ILE A 104 -1.18 2.97 -1.39
CA ILE A 104 -0.35 2.96 -2.58
C ILE A 104 -0.72 1.78 -3.48
N ARG A 105 -0.64 2.02 -4.77
CA ARG A 105 -0.77 1.01 -5.81
C ARG A 105 0.47 1.06 -6.68
N PHE A 106 0.94 -0.09 -7.12
CA PHE A 106 2.03 -0.17 -8.08
C PHE A 106 1.60 -0.97 -9.28
N ARG A 107 1.95 -0.48 -10.47
CA ARG A 107 1.76 -1.16 -11.73
C ARG A 107 3.13 -1.51 -12.29
N THR A 108 3.20 -2.69 -12.89
CA THR A 108 4.42 -3.26 -13.49
C THR A 108 4.22 -3.37 -15.01
N PRO A 109 4.56 -2.34 -15.80
CA PRO A 109 4.32 -2.36 -17.24
C PRO A 109 4.88 -3.61 -17.92
N GLY A 110 4.03 -4.29 -18.71
CA GLY A 110 4.39 -5.55 -19.38
C GLY A 110 4.25 -6.82 -18.53
N LEU A 111 3.91 -6.70 -17.25
CA LEU A 111 3.54 -7.80 -16.36
C LEU A 111 2.09 -7.59 -15.92
N THR A 112 1.16 -8.31 -16.54
CA THR A 112 -0.30 -8.09 -16.39
C THR A 112 -1.00 -9.34 -15.84
N GLY A 113 -0.34 -10.05 -14.93
CA GLY A 113 -0.89 -11.24 -14.28
C GLY A 113 -0.97 -12.47 -15.19
N ILE A 114 -1.79 -13.44 -14.77
CA ILE A 114 -1.85 -14.77 -15.37
C ILE A 114 -2.90 -14.82 -16.47
N LYS A 115 -2.50 -15.21 -17.69
CA LYS A 115 -3.42 -15.53 -18.80
C LYS A 115 -4.46 -14.44 -19.12
N GLY A 116 -4.14 -13.16 -18.89
CA GLY A 116 -5.05 -12.04 -19.14
C GLY A 116 -6.29 -12.00 -18.24
N SER A 117 -6.27 -12.68 -17.09
CA SER A 117 -7.41 -12.74 -16.16
C SER A 117 -7.45 -11.56 -15.19
N CYS A 118 -6.96 -10.39 -15.59
CA CYS A 118 -6.78 -9.22 -14.73
C CYS A 118 -7.96 -8.22 -14.78
N SER A 119 -9.07 -8.59 -15.43
CA SER A 119 -10.26 -7.77 -15.66
C SER A 119 -11.56 -8.55 -15.51
#